data_AF-A0A0C9RS16-F1
#
_entry.id   AF-A0A0C9RS16-F1
#
_cell.length_a   1.000
_cell.length_b   1.000
_cell.length_c   1.000
_cell.angle_alpha   90.00
_cell.angle_beta   90.00
_cell.angle_gamma   90.00
#
_symmetry.space_group_name_H-M   'P 1'
#
loop_
_entity.id
_entity.type
_entity.pdbx_description
1 polymer ?
#
loop_
_entity_poly.entity_id
_entity_poly.type
_entity_poly.pdbx_seq_one_letter_code
_entity_poly.pdbx_strand_id
1 'polypeptide(L)'
;MIRSSMGTKPFVFIICSIISWIHQQGDAADTRMEEQFEKCCGLGTSWASEGLRCEKFGGPVSGVPPVEQGMCLETVDICCNREYHRKNCEKGKDKARKGLGCESSGGVGGGRSDGYEQDCCEGCKLGILSGSLGQNCAFKAFRFGKPWDSVFLECCN
;
A
#
# COMPACT_ATOMS: atom_id res chain seq x y z
N MET A 1 -18.46 35.08 -57.49
CA MET A 1 -17.42 34.43 -56.68
C MET A 1 -17.70 34.74 -55.21
N ILE A 2 -18.08 33.73 -54.41
CA ILE A 2 -17.58 33.44 -53.05
C ILE A 2 -17.98 31.98 -52.82
N ARG A 3 -16.96 31.14 -52.71
CA ARG A 3 -17.01 29.71 -52.47
C ARG A 3 -16.88 29.55 -50.96
N SER A 4 -17.96 29.19 -50.27
CA SER A 4 -17.88 28.83 -48.84
C SER A 4 -18.42 27.42 -48.66
N SER A 5 -17.46 26.53 -48.46
CA SER A 5 -17.58 25.10 -48.22
C SER A 5 -18.32 24.82 -46.91
N MET A 6 -19.60 24.48 -46.96
CA MET A 6 -20.28 23.74 -45.90
C MET A 6 -19.98 22.26 -46.10
N GLY A 7 -19.09 21.71 -45.27
CA GLY A 7 -18.64 20.33 -45.41
C GLY A 7 -17.82 19.83 -44.24
N THR A 8 -18.19 20.19 -43.00
CA THR A 8 -17.72 19.49 -41.80
C THR A 8 -18.68 18.34 -41.52
N LYS A 9 -18.14 17.14 -41.73
CA LYS A 9 -18.86 15.92 -42.13
C LYS A 9 -19.48 15.20 -40.93
N PRO A 10 -20.60 14.47 -41.10
CA PRO A 10 -21.18 13.57 -40.08
C PRO A 10 -20.17 12.57 -39.49
N PHE A 11 -19.05 12.34 -40.19
CA PHE A 11 -17.89 11.59 -39.75
C PHE A 11 -17.30 12.06 -38.40
N VAL A 12 -17.26 13.37 -38.11
CA VAL A 12 -16.70 13.88 -36.85
C VAL A 12 -17.59 13.53 -35.65
N PHE A 13 -18.91 13.62 -35.82
CA PHE A 13 -19.88 13.23 -34.80
C PHE A 13 -19.86 11.72 -34.51
N ILE A 14 -19.69 10.90 -35.56
CA ILE A 14 -19.58 9.45 -35.42
C ILE A 14 -18.30 9.09 -34.66
N ILE A 15 -17.17 9.71 -35.00
CA ILE A 15 -15.88 9.46 -34.32
C ILE A 15 -15.95 9.88 -32.84
N CYS A 16 -16.50 11.05 -32.52
CA CYS A 16 -16.68 11.46 -31.12
C CYS A 16 -17.59 10.51 -30.34
N SER A 17 -18.68 10.05 -30.96
CA SER A 17 -19.60 9.11 -30.30
C SER A 17 -18.93 7.77 -30.01
N ILE A 18 -18.09 7.27 -30.94
CA ILE A 18 -17.32 6.03 -30.75
C ILE A 18 -16.28 6.20 -29.64
N ILE A 19 -15.55 7.33 -29.61
CA ILE A 19 -14.54 7.59 -28.56
C ILE A 19 -15.20 7.69 -27.18
N SER A 20 -16.32 8.41 -27.06
CA SER A 20 -17.08 8.50 -25.81
C SER A 20 -17.60 7.13 -25.35
N TRP A 21 -18.00 6.26 -26.29
CA TRP A 21 -18.45 4.91 -25.96
C TRP A 21 -17.30 4.00 -25.49
N ILE A 22 -16.11 4.14 -26.08
CA ILE A 22 -14.89 3.41 -25.67
C ILE A 22 -14.45 3.87 -24.27
N HIS A 23 -14.45 5.17 -23.98
CA HIS A 23 -14.11 5.69 -22.65
C HIS A 23 -15.07 5.19 -21.57
N GLN A 24 -16.38 5.20 -21.85
CA GLN A 24 -17.41 4.72 -20.93
C GLN A 24 -17.21 3.24 -20.53
N GLN A 25 -16.73 2.39 -21.46
CA GLN A 25 -16.42 0.98 -21.17
C GLN A 25 -15.12 0.82 -20.36
N GLY A 26 -14.16 1.73 -20.52
CA GLY A 26 -12.92 1.74 -19.75
C GLY A 26 -13.15 2.02 -18.27
N ASP A 27 -13.95 3.04 -17.94
CA ASP A 27 -14.21 3.43 -16.54
C ASP A 27 -14.91 2.31 -15.74
N ALA A 28 -15.90 1.64 -16.35
CA ALA A 28 -16.63 0.55 -15.68
C ALA A 28 -15.78 -0.71 -15.46
N ALA A 29 -14.82 -0.98 -16.34
CA ALA A 29 -13.89 -2.10 -16.20
C ALA A 29 -12.84 -1.82 -15.11
N ASP A 30 -12.38 -0.57 -15.00
CA ASP A 30 -11.45 -0.11 -13.97
C ASP A 30 -12.08 -0.23 -12.58
N THR A 31 -13.30 0.27 -12.39
CA THR A 31 -14.04 0.15 -11.11
C THR A 31 -14.22 -1.31 -10.69
N ARG A 32 -14.53 -2.22 -11.63
CA ARG A 32 -14.67 -3.65 -11.30
C ARG A 32 -13.35 -4.26 -10.81
N MET A 33 -12.22 -3.88 -11.40
CA MET A 33 -10.91 -4.37 -10.99
C MET A 33 -10.51 -3.83 -9.62
N GLU A 34 -10.79 -2.55 -9.35
CA GLU A 34 -10.57 -1.94 -8.04
C GLU A 34 -11.37 -2.65 -6.93
N GLU A 35 -12.66 -2.92 -7.15
CA GLU A 35 -13.50 -3.66 -6.19
C GLU A 35 -12.96 -5.07 -5.91
N GLN A 36 -12.46 -5.77 -6.94
CA GLN A 36 -11.83 -7.07 -6.76
C GLN A 36 -10.54 -6.94 -5.95
N PHE A 37 -9.69 -5.95 -6.24
CA PHE A 37 -8.48 -5.71 -5.46
C PHE A 37 -8.79 -5.32 -4.02
N GLU A 38 -9.79 -4.51 -3.77
CA GLU A 38 -10.21 -4.15 -2.41
C GLU A 38 -10.64 -5.39 -1.63
N LYS A 39 -11.49 -6.24 -2.22
CA LYS A 39 -11.91 -7.51 -1.62
C LYS A 39 -10.72 -8.40 -1.31
N CYS A 40 -9.84 -8.63 -2.27
CA CYS A 40 -8.68 -9.52 -2.12
C CYS A 40 -7.66 -8.95 -1.12
N CYS A 41 -7.44 -7.63 -1.14
CA CYS A 41 -6.60 -6.94 -0.19
C CYS A 41 -7.14 -7.06 1.25
N GLY A 42 -8.46 -6.89 1.42
CA GLY A 42 -9.14 -7.04 2.70
C GLY A 42 -8.99 -8.45 3.28
N LEU A 43 -9.04 -9.49 2.43
CA LEU A 43 -8.76 -10.87 2.84
C LEU A 43 -7.32 -11.02 3.34
N GLY A 44 -6.34 -10.50 2.60
CA GLY A 44 -4.93 -10.54 3.02
C GLY A 44 -4.67 -9.81 4.34
N THR A 45 -5.22 -8.60 4.49
CA THR A 45 -5.13 -7.82 5.73
C THR A 45 -5.80 -8.55 6.91
N SER A 46 -6.94 -9.20 6.69
CA SER A 46 -7.62 -9.99 7.74
C SER A 46 -6.80 -11.23 8.15
N TRP A 47 -6.21 -11.93 7.17
CA TRP A 47 -5.35 -13.09 7.40
C TRP A 47 -4.12 -12.75 8.27
N ALA A 48 -3.41 -11.67 7.92
CA ALA A 48 -2.34 -11.13 8.74
C ALA A 48 -2.84 -10.63 10.11
N SER A 49 -4.07 -10.11 10.15
CA SER A 49 -4.72 -9.67 11.40
C SER A 49 -4.87 -10.81 12.40
N GLU A 50 -5.20 -12.00 11.93
CA GLU A 50 -5.29 -13.25 12.71
C GLU A 50 -3.93 -13.86 13.07
N GLY A 51 -2.83 -13.29 12.56
CA GLY A 51 -1.48 -13.81 12.81
C GLY A 51 -1.12 -15.02 11.95
N LEU A 52 -1.87 -15.27 10.89
CA LEU A 52 -1.63 -16.34 9.93
C LEU A 52 -0.62 -15.91 8.87
N ARG A 53 0.35 -16.79 8.59
CA ARG A 53 1.42 -16.55 7.62
C ARG A 53 0.89 -16.33 6.21
N CYS A 54 1.35 -15.28 5.52
CA CYS A 54 0.89 -14.94 4.16
C CYS A 54 1.12 -16.07 3.16
N GLU A 55 2.25 -16.78 3.26
CA GLU A 55 2.60 -17.89 2.36
C GLU A 55 1.70 -19.13 2.56
N LYS A 56 0.86 -19.12 3.60
CA LYS A 56 -0.09 -20.19 3.92
C LYS A 56 -1.50 -19.88 3.46
N PHE A 57 -1.76 -18.71 2.89
CA PHE A 57 -3.06 -18.42 2.32
C PHE A 57 -3.33 -19.38 1.14
N GLY A 58 -4.37 -20.21 1.27
CA GLY A 58 -4.74 -21.21 0.26
C GLY A 58 -5.95 -20.75 -0.55
N GLY A 59 -5.80 -20.63 -1.86
CA GLY A 59 -6.89 -20.34 -2.80
C GLY A 59 -7.70 -21.59 -3.21
N PRO A 60 -8.80 -21.41 -3.96
CA PRO A 60 -9.26 -20.19 -4.62
C PRO A 60 -10.11 -19.27 -3.72
N VAL A 61 -10.13 -17.98 -4.05
CA VAL A 61 -10.98 -16.99 -3.35
C VAL A 61 -12.42 -17.10 -3.84
N SER A 62 -13.36 -17.30 -2.92
CA SER A 62 -14.78 -17.46 -3.26
C SER A 62 -15.36 -16.21 -3.93
N GLY A 63 -16.11 -16.42 -5.01
CA GLY A 63 -16.74 -15.33 -5.77
C GLY A 63 -15.76 -14.48 -6.60
N VAL A 64 -14.56 -15.00 -6.87
CA VAL A 64 -13.61 -14.42 -7.85
C VAL A 64 -13.57 -15.32 -9.09
N PRO A 65 -13.75 -14.77 -10.31
CA PRO A 65 -13.69 -15.55 -11.54
C PRO A 65 -12.33 -16.27 -11.71
N PRO A 66 -12.28 -17.49 -12.30
CA PRO A 66 -11.03 -18.24 -12.47
C PRO A 66 -9.89 -17.46 -13.13
N VAL A 67 -10.21 -16.59 -14.10
CA VAL A 67 -9.23 -15.75 -14.81
C VAL A 67 -8.62 -14.68 -13.90
N GLU A 68 -9.34 -14.23 -12.89
CA GLU A 68 -8.92 -13.16 -11.96
C GLU A 68 -8.28 -13.72 -10.69
N GLN A 69 -8.33 -15.04 -10.45
CA GLN A 69 -7.80 -15.69 -9.24
C GLN A 69 -6.32 -15.38 -9.02
N GLY A 70 -5.49 -15.41 -10.06
CA GLY A 70 -4.05 -15.13 -9.93
C GLY A 70 -3.79 -13.70 -9.42
N MET A 71 -4.48 -12.71 -9.98
CA MET A 71 -4.33 -11.31 -9.54
C MET A 71 -4.88 -11.09 -8.13
N CYS A 72 -5.97 -11.77 -7.78
CA CYS A 72 -6.52 -11.72 -6.44
C CYS A 72 -5.55 -12.30 -5.40
N LEU A 73 -4.97 -13.47 -5.67
CA LEU A 73 -4.01 -14.12 -4.76
C LEU A 73 -2.74 -13.27 -4.57
N GLU A 74 -2.24 -12.64 -5.62
CA GLU A 74 -1.13 -11.69 -5.51
C GLU A 74 -1.51 -10.48 -4.64
N THR A 75 -2.72 -9.95 -4.83
CA THR A 75 -3.23 -8.83 -4.02
C THR A 75 -3.38 -9.21 -2.54
N VAL A 76 -3.83 -10.43 -2.26
CA VAL A 76 -3.89 -11.00 -0.90
C VAL A 76 -2.50 -11.00 -0.28
N ASP A 77 -1.49 -11.52 -0.98
CA ASP A 77 -0.12 -11.61 -0.46
C ASP A 77 0.46 -10.22 -0.16
N ILE A 78 0.34 -9.27 -1.10
CA ILE A 78 0.82 -7.89 -0.93
C ILE A 78 0.18 -7.24 0.30
N CYS A 79 -1.14 -7.31 0.44
CA CYS A 79 -1.84 -6.68 1.55
C CYS A 79 -1.67 -7.41 2.88
N CYS A 80 -1.41 -8.72 2.85
CA CYS A 80 -1.04 -9.50 4.03
C CYS A 80 0.34 -9.05 4.55
N ASN A 81 1.35 -9.01 3.69
CA ASN A 81 2.70 -8.56 4.04
C ASN A 81 2.69 -7.10 4.53
N ARG A 82 1.93 -6.23 3.87
CA ARG A 82 1.75 -4.83 4.30
C ARG A 82 1.21 -4.74 5.74
N GLU A 83 0.23 -5.56 6.10
CA GLU A 83 -0.35 -5.56 7.44
C GLU A 83 0.63 -6.11 8.49
N TYR A 84 1.42 -7.13 8.16
CA TYR A 84 2.52 -7.59 9.01
C TYR A 84 3.57 -6.51 9.24
N HIS A 85 4.01 -5.83 8.18
CA HIS A 85 4.94 -4.70 8.28
C HIS A 85 4.39 -3.62 9.21
N ARG A 86 3.11 -3.25 9.06
CA ARG A 86 2.43 -2.28 9.94
C ARG A 86 2.47 -2.72 11.39
N LYS A 87 2.04 -3.95 11.69
CA LYS A 87 2.02 -4.49 13.05
C LYS A 87 3.42 -4.57 13.69
N ASN A 88 4.40 -5.05 12.93
CA ASN A 88 5.79 -5.13 13.41
C ASN A 88 6.36 -3.73 13.65
N CYS A 89 6.05 -2.76 12.78
CA CYS A 89 6.43 -1.37 12.95
C CYS A 89 5.84 -0.76 14.24
N GLU A 90 4.56 -1.01 14.55
CA GLU A 90 3.95 -0.56 15.81
C GLU A 90 4.66 -1.15 17.04
N LYS A 91 4.99 -2.45 17.02
CA LYS A 91 5.78 -3.06 18.10
C LYS A 91 7.13 -2.36 18.29
N GLY A 92 7.78 -2.00 17.18
CA GLY A 92 9.04 -1.26 17.18
C GLY A 92 8.90 0.13 17.82
N LYS A 93 7.87 0.89 17.42
CA LYS A 93 7.57 2.20 18.02
C LYS A 93 7.30 2.07 19.52
N ASP A 94 6.56 1.06 19.94
CA ASP A 94 6.26 0.81 21.36
C ASP A 94 7.51 0.45 22.16
N LYS A 95 8.45 -0.32 21.59
CA LYS A 95 9.75 -0.58 22.22
C LYS A 95 10.53 0.71 22.43
N ALA A 96 10.64 1.55 21.41
CA ALA A 96 11.35 2.82 21.48
C ALA A 96 10.74 3.76 22.53
N ARG A 97 9.41 3.91 22.56
CA ARG A 97 8.68 4.73 23.56
C ARG A 97 8.87 4.24 24.99
N LYS A 98 9.06 2.94 25.19
CA LYS A 98 9.35 2.34 26.50
C LYS A 98 10.84 2.42 26.88
N GLY A 99 11.69 3.00 26.04
CA GLY A 99 13.14 3.07 26.24
C GLY A 99 13.84 1.71 26.15
N LEU A 100 13.20 0.73 25.50
CA LEU A 100 13.78 -0.61 25.30
C LEU A 100 14.72 -0.61 24.08
N GLY A 101 15.65 -1.57 24.05
CA GLY A 101 16.52 -1.79 22.89
C GLY A 101 15.74 -2.20 21.64
N CYS A 102 16.18 -1.73 20.47
CA CYS A 102 15.60 -2.06 19.17
C CYS A 102 16.07 -3.40 18.59
N GLU A 103 16.81 -4.17 19.40
CA GLU A 103 17.24 -5.51 19.05
C GLU A 103 16.02 -6.41 18.85
N SER A 104 16.01 -7.12 17.73
CA SER A 104 14.97 -8.11 17.44
C SER A 104 15.06 -9.24 18.47
N SER A 105 14.04 -9.38 19.32
CA SER A 105 13.94 -10.43 20.34
C SER A 105 13.56 -11.81 19.74
N GLY A 106 13.90 -12.08 18.48
CA GLY A 106 13.44 -13.24 17.70
C GLY A 106 14.59 -13.95 16.99
N GLY A 107 14.85 -15.19 17.40
CA GLY A 107 16.04 -15.98 17.07
C GLY A 107 16.14 -16.52 15.63
N VAL A 108 17.19 -17.31 15.44
CA VAL A 108 17.69 -18.01 14.23
C VAL A 108 16.70 -19.06 13.67
N GLY A 109 15.39 -18.82 13.75
CA GLY A 109 14.34 -19.80 13.45
C GLY A 109 13.27 -19.33 12.47
N GLY A 110 13.55 -19.41 11.17
CA GLY A 110 12.57 -19.90 10.18
C GLY A 110 11.39 -19.02 9.74
N GLY A 111 11.37 -17.73 10.09
CA GLY A 111 10.50 -16.73 9.47
C GLY A 111 11.25 -15.41 9.48
N ARG A 112 11.50 -14.81 8.31
CA ARG A 112 12.16 -13.50 8.22
C ARG A 112 11.36 -12.52 9.08
N SER A 113 11.89 -12.14 10.25
CA SER A 113 11.67 -10.78 10.73
C SER A 113 12.31 -9.92 9.65
N ASP A 114 11.48 -9.35 8.79
CA ASP A 114 11.84 -8.47 7.65
C ASP A 114 12.56 -7.17 8.07
N GLY A 115 12.93 -7.04 9.35
CA GLY A 115 13.60 -5.87 9.90
C GLY A 115 12.65 -4.72 10.25
N TYR A 116 11.36 -4.77 9.88
CA TYR A 116 10.46 -3.62 10.05
C TYR A 116 10.26 -3.23 11.52
N GLU A 117 10.24 -4.19 12.45
CA GLU A 117 10.19 -3.88 13.88
C GLU A 117 11.42 -3.09 14.33
N GLN A 118 12.61 -3.52 13.90
CA GLN A 118 13.87 -2.88 14.23
C GLN A 118 13.99 -1.51 13.57
N ASP A 119 13.70 -1.41 12.27
CA ASP A 119 13.77 -0.18 11.48
C ASP A 119 12.84 0.90 12.06
N CYS A 120 11.60 0.54 12.36
CA CYS A 120 10.67 1.46 12.99
C CYS A 120 11.06 1.82 14.44
N CYS A 121 11.64 0.89 15.19
CA CYS A 121 12.16 1.19 16.52
C CYS A 121 13.28 2.24 16.45
N GLU A 122 14.26 2.06 15.58
CA GLU A 122 15.39 2.98 15.43
C GLU A 122 14.93 4.36 14.93
N GLY A 123 14.03 4.39 13.94
CA GLY A 123 13.42 5.64 13.47
C GLY A 123 12.67 6.37 14.58
N CYS A 124 11.88 5.65 15.37
CA CYS A 124 11.10 6.23 16.46
C CYS A 124 11.99 6.76 17.59
N LYS A 125 13.04 6.00 17.95
CA LYS A 125 14.05 6.41 18.94
C LYS A 125 14.74 7.70 18.53
N LEU A 126 15.13 7.83 17.26
CA LEU A 126 15.72 9.06 16.75
C LEU A 126 14.72 10.23 16.78
N GLY A 127 13.43 9.97 16.52
CA GLY A 127 12.35 10.96 16.64
C GLY A 127 12.21 11.50 18.06
N ILE A 128 12.13 10.60 19.04
CA ILE A 128 12.04 10.95 20.48
C ILE A 128 13.25 11.78 20.91
N LEU A 129 14.47 11.36 20.52
CA LEU A 129 15.68 12.10 20.82
C LEU A 129 15.66 13.51 20.22
N SER A 130 15.22 13.64 18.96
CA SER A 130 15.15 14.93 18.28
C SER A 130 14.11 15.86 18.91
N GLY A 131 12.92 15.33 19.22
CA GLY A 131 11.85 16.06 19.91
C GLY A 131 12.28 16.53 21.30
N SER A 132 12.93 15.65 22.07
CA SER A 132 13.48 15.96 23.40
C SER A 132 14.56 17.06 23.37
N LEU A 133 15.29 17.19 22.26
CA LEU A 133 16.27 18.26 22.02
C LEU A 133 15.64 19.56 21.49
N GLY A 134 14.31 19.63 21.37
CA GLY A 134 13.59 20.77 20.81
C GLY A 134 13.86 21.01 19.33
N GLN A 135 14.36 20.00 18.60
CA GLN A 135 14.61 20.11 17.16
C GLN A 135 13.32 19.97 16.36
N ASN A 136 13.28 20.62 15.20
CA ASN A 136 12.20 20.37 14.25
C ASN A 136 12.43 19.02 13.55
N CYS A 137 11.41 18.18 13.50
CA CYS A 137 11.44 16.89 12.83
C CYS A 137 10.84 16.91 11.41
N ALA A 138 10.19 18.01 11.00
CA ALA A 138 9.69 18.17 9.65
C ALA A 138 10.77 18.81 8.74
N PHE A 139 11.69 17.99 8.24
CA PHE A 139 12.73 18.43 7.32
C PHE A 139 12.20 18.65 5.90
N LYS A 140 12.72 19.68 5.22
CA LYS A 140 12.35 19.98 3.81
C LYS A 140 13.26 19.32 2.78
N ALA A 141 14.56 19.20 3.09
CA ALA A 141 15.58 18.73 2.15
C ALA A 141 16.04 17.28 2.42
N PHE A 142 16.05 16.87 3.68
CA PHE A 142 16.51 15.56 4.10
C PHE A 142 15.34 14.60 4.33
N ARG A 143 15.50 13.35 3.91
CA ARG A 143 14.56 12.24 4.13
C ARG A 143 15.35 10.96 4.36
N PHE A 144 14.92 10.17 5.34
CA PHE A 144 15.45 8.82 5.58
C PHE A 144 14.88 7.82 4.57
N GLY A 145 13.67 8.06 4.06
CA GLY A 145 12.92 7.13 3.21
C GLY A 145 11.98 6.23 4.01
N LYS A 146 11.26 5.34 3.32
CA LYS A 146 10.33 4.39 3.96
C LYS A 146 11.12 3.21 4.56
N PRO A 147 10.78 2.72 5.78
CA PRO A 147 9.66 3.16 6.63
C PRO A 147 9.98 4.32 7.60
N TRP A 148 11.24 4.75 7.72
CA TRP A 148 11.68 5.68 8.76
C TRP A 148 11.05 7.08 8.74
N ASP A 149 10.79 7.67 7.58
CA ASP A 149 10.29 9.06 7.46
C ASP A 149 9.03 9.32 8.30
N SER A 150 8.00 8.49 8.14
CA SER A 150 6.74 8.66 8.87
C SER A 150 6.91 8.35 10.35
N VAL A 151 7.68 7.32 10.66
CA VAL A 151 7.91 6.86 12.04
C VAL A 151 8.70 7.88 12.86
N PHE A 152 9.75 8.46 12.28
CA PHE A 152 10.53 9.55 12.87
C PHE A 152 9.64 10.74 13.21
N LEU A 153 8.78 11.15 12.28
CA LEU A 153 7.87 12.27 12.48
C LEU A 153 6.80 11.98 13.55
N GLU A 154 6.20 10.79 13.51
CA GLU A 154 5.19 10.35 14.50
C GLU A 154 5.72 10.27 15.93
N CYS A 155 7.00 9.92 16.10
CA CYS A 155 7.63 9.79 17.41
C CYS A 155 8.37 11.05 17.88
N CYS A 156 8.30 12.14 17.13
CA CYS A 156 8.94 13.39 17.51
C CYS A 156 8.11 14.15 18.56
N ASN A 157 8.25 13.76 19.83
CA ASN A 157 7.68 14.42 21.01
C ASN A 157 8.46 14.05 22.26
#